data_AF-A0A1B8C4V8-F1
#
_entry.id   AF-A0A1B8C4V8-F1
#
_cell.length_a   1.000
_cell.length_b   1.000
_cell.length_c   1.000
_cell.angle_alpha   90.00
_cell.angle_beta   90.00
_cell.angle_gamma   90.00
#
_symmetry.space_group_name_H-M   'P 1'
#
loop_
_entity.id
_entity.type
_entity.pdbx_description
1 polymer ?
#
loop_
_entity_poly.entity_id
_entity_poly.type
_entity_poly.pdbx_seq_one_letter_code
_entity_poly.pdbx_strand_id
1 'polypeptide(L)'
;MAPELSSNWKFLQAKLKQDTTNEKKVKAPPTQRQLNTTAKRRRQEAKQLLGGAPSLPRPATKRNTMSINGQPPTASLALWAEDNEISAKDLAAAYGDGVKNGIMYGAEEDKVNEGLAEDVEIGQYVAMDCEMVGVGGEEDRSVLARVSIVNYNGAQIYDSFVRPKEFVTDWRTKVSGVSPKNMPTARSFEDVQASVAEILKDSVLVGHAIKNDLDVLMIGHPKKDIRDTSRFIGFRKYASGRTPSLKKLASEVLGVQIQSGAHSSVEDARATMLLFRRFKQQFDLEHAKRFPQRVRVEGSVAKSGKKNKGKK
;
A
#
# COMPACT_ATOMS: atom_id res chain seq x y z
N MET A 1 -8.00 -52.01 -27.37
CA MET A 1 -9.04 -51.78 -26.36
C MET A 1 -9.06 -50.28 -26.08
N ALA A 2 -10.11 -49.57 -26.47
CA ALA A 2 -10.24 -48.13 -26.23
C ALA A 2 -10.68 -47.89 -24.77
N PRO A 3 -10.21 -46.83 -24.10
CA PRO A 3 -10.61 -46.55 -22.72
C PRO A 3 -12.06 -46.03 -22.69
N GLU A 4 -12.91 -46.72 -21.94
CA GLU A 4 -14.29 -46.27 -21.65
C GLU A 4 -14.24 -44.96 -20.86
N LEU A 5 -14.76 -43.89 -21.46
CA LEU A 5 -14.90 -42.59 -20.81
C LEU A 5 -15.94 -42.67 -19.68
N SER A 6 -15.55 -42.15 -18.51
CA SER A 6 -16.37 -42.02 -17.30
C SER A 6 -17.79 -41.50 -17.57
N SER A 7 -18.77 -42.09 -16.90
CA SER A 7 -20.20 -41.78 -16.99
C SER A 7 -20.53 -40.29 -16.81
N ASN A 8 -19.70 -39.54 -16.08
CA ASN A 8 -19.86 -38.09 -15.92
C ASN A 8 -19.63 -37.30 -17.21
N TRP A 9 -18.76 -37.77 -18.09
CA TRP A 9 -18.48 -37.10 -19.37
C TRP A 9 -19.63 -37.24 -20.36
N LYS A 10 -20.27 -38.43 -20.37
CA LYS A 10 -21.47 -38.69 -21.19
C LYS A 10 -22.65 -37.82 -20.73
N PHE A 11 -22.78 -37.57 -19.42
CA PHE A 11 -23.80 -36.68 -18.85
C PHE A 11 -23.57 -35.20 -19.22
N LEU A 12 -22.31 -34.74 -19.24
CA LEU A 12 -21.95 -33.37 -19.59
C LEU A 12 -22.25 -33.05 -21.06
N GLN A 13 -21.96 -33.98 -21.98
CA GLN A 13 -22.28 -33.81 -23.40
C GLN A 13 -23.80 -33.80 -23.68
N ALA A 14 -24.59 -34.57 -22.93
CA ALA A 14 -26.04 -34.57 -23.06
C ALA A 14 -26.64 -33.22 -22.62
N LYS A 15 -26.09 -32.61 -21.56
CA LYS A 15 -26.53 -31.30 -21.07
C LYS A 15 -26.16 -30.16 -22.03
N LEU A 16 -24.95 -30.19 -22.60
CA LEU A 16 -24.50 -29.20 -23.59
C LEU A 16 -25.32 -29.23 -24.89
N LYS A 17 -25.84 -30.39 -25.31
CA LYS A 17 -26.71 -30.50 -26.49
C LYS A 17 -28.15 -30.01 -26.24
N GLN A 18 -28.63 -29.99 -24.99
CA GLN A 18 -29.95 -29.45 -24.64
C GLN A 18 -29.96 -27.92 -24.58
N ASP A 19 -28.83 -27.28 -24.25
CA ASP A 19 -28.74 -25.83 -24.18
C ASP A 19 -28.62 -25.15 -25.57
N THR A 20 -28.26 -25.89 -26.63
CA THR A 20 -28.15 -25.35 -27.99
C THR A 20 -29.47 -25.19 -28.75
N THR A 21 -30.60 -25.64 -28.20
CA THR A 21 -31.91 -25.60 -28.90
C THR A 21 -32.95 -24.63 -28.31
N ASN A 22 -32.57 -23.80 -27.34
CA ASN A 22 -33.48 -22.79 -26.77
C ASN A 22 -33.01 -21.37 -27.10
N GLU A 23 -33.29 -20.91 -28.32
CA GLU A 23 -33.26 -19.48 -28.66
C GLU A 23 -34.34 -18.73 -27.86
N LYS A 24 -33.94 -18.11 -26.75
CA LYS A 24 -34.80 -17.17 -26.00
C LYS A 24 -34.89 -15.85 -26.78
N LYS A 25 -36.08 -15.52 -27.27
CA LYS A 25 -36.43 -14.17 -27.78
C LYS A 25 -36.08 -13.10 -26.72
N VAL A 26 -35.11 -12.26 -27.03
CA VAL A 26 -34.71 -11.11 -26.21
C VAL A 26 -35.81 -10.04 -26.28
N LYS A 27 -36.39 -9.67 -25.13
CA LYS A 27 -37.25 -8.49 -25.01
C LYS A 27 -36.38 -7.25 -24.84
N ALA A 28 -36.77 -6.15 -25.49
CA ALA A 28 -36.06 -4.88 -25.46
C ALA A 28 -35.89 -4.34 -24.02
N PRO A 29 -34.78 -3.64 -23.71
CA PRO A 29 -34.52 -3.11 -22.39
C PRO A 29 -35.52 -1.99 -22.01
N PRO A 30 -35.94 -1.92 -20.73
CA PRO A 30 -36.94 -0.96 -20.27
C PRO A 30 -36.42 0.48 -20.33
N THR A 31 -37.31 1.41 -20.65
CA THR A 31 -36.97 2.84 -20.75
C THR A 31 -36.71 3.46 -19.37
N GLN A 32 -35.90 4.52 -19.34
CA GLN A 32 -35.48 5.23 -18.12
C GLN A 32 -36.66 5.70 -17.23
N ARG A 33 -37.81 5.96 -17.84
CA ARG A 33 -39.06 6.31 -17.15
C ARG A 33 -39.68 5.13 -16.36
N GLN A 34 -39.49 3.89 -16.81
CA GLN A 34 -39.96 2.67 -16.13
C GLN A 34 -39.05 2.24 -14.97
N LEU A 35 -37.74 2.50 -15.09
CA LEU A 35 -36.79 2.28 -13.99
C LEU A 35 -37.07 3.22 -12.81
N ASN A 36 -37.39 4.48 -13.09
CA ASN A 36 -37.67 5.48 -12.07
C ASN A 36 -38.97 5.23 -11.29
N THR A 37 -40.01 4.65 -11.92
CA THR A 37 -41.25 4.29 -11.23
C THR A 37 -41.09 3.05 -10.34
N THR A 38 -40.26 2.10 -10.75
CA THR A 38 -39.97 0.88 -9.98
C THR A 38 -39.10 1.19 -8.76
N ALA A 39 -38.12 2.08 -8.90
CA ALA A 39 -37.30 2.57 -7.79
C ALA A 39 -38.13 3.36 -6.75
N LYS A 40 -39.10 4.16 -7.20
CA LYS A 40 -39.99 4.93 -6.31
C LYS A 40 -40.93 4.03 -5.49
N ARG A 41 -41.39 2.92 -6.10
CA ARG A 41 -42.26 1.91 -5.45
C ARG A 41 -41.51 1.12 -4.37
N ARG A 42 -40.28 0.65 -4.65
CA ARG A 42 -39.42 -0.02 -3.66
C ARG A 42 -39.07 0.87 -2.45
N ARG A 43 -38.92 2.18 -2.67
CA ARG A 43 -38.62 3.15 -1.60
C ARG A 43 -39.82 3.43 -0.70
N GLN A 44 -41.05 3.31 -1.22
CA GLN A 44 -42.27 3.42 -0.40
C GLN A 44 -42.55 2.14 0.40
N GLU A 45 -42.30 0.96 -0.17
CA GLU A 45 -42.42 -0.33 0.52
C GLU A 45 -41.40 -0.45 1.68
N ALA A 46 -40.14 -0.02 1.47
CA ALA A 46 -39.13 0.00 2.53
C ALA A 46 -39.45 0.97 3.68
N LYS A 47 -40.26 2.01 3.44
CA LYS A 47 -40.66 2.99 4.46
C LYS A 47 -41.88 2.53 5.27
N GLN A 48 -42.66 1.57 4.76
CA GLN A 48 -43.77 0.94 5.50
C GLN A 48 -43.32 -0.19 6.44
N LEU A 49 -42.11 -0.73 6.27
CA LEU A 49 -41.57 -1.84 7.07
C LEU A 49 -40.77 -1.40 8.31
N LEU A 50 -40.62 -0.10 8.57
CA LEU A 50 -39.83 0.46 9.68
C LEU A 50 -40.70 1.26 10.66
N GLY A 51 -41.73 0.61 11.22
CA GLY A 51 -42.55 1.18 12.29
C GLY A 51 -42.76 0.19 13.44
N GLY A 52 -42.09 0.45 14.59
CA GLY A 52 -42.50 -0.04 15.92
C GLY A 52 -41.58 -1.06 16.62
N ALA A 53 -40.71 -0.55 17.52
CA ALA A 53 -40.28 -1.01 18.88
C ALA A 53 -40.06 -2.53 19.23
N PRO A 54 -39.51 -2.89 20.42
CA PRO A 54 -38.36 -2.38 21.21
C PRO A 54 -37.32 -3.50 21.53
N SER A 55 -36.28 -3.16 22.29
CA SER A 55 -35.11 -3.97 22.67
C SER A 55 -35.35 -5.14 23.63
N LEU A 56 -34.63 -6.26 23.44
CA LEU A 56 -34.44 -7.34 24.41
C LEU A 56 -32.96 -7.81 24.41
N PRO A 57 -32.34 -8.10 25.57
CA PRO A 57 -30.95 -8.56 25.65
C PRO A 57 -30.84 -10.07 25.81
N ARG A 58 -29.75 -10.68 25.30
CA ARG A 58 -29.09 -11.94 25.78
C ARG A 58 -28.14 -12.52 24.69
N PRO A 59 -27.28 -13.50 24.99
CA PRO A 59 -26.44 -13.70 26.18
C PRO A 59 -24.96 -13.97 25.80
N ALA A 60 -24.07 -13.83 26.77
CA ALA A 60 -22.69 -14.30 26.69
C ALA A 60 -22.64 -15.83 26.50
N THR A 61 -21.91 -16.29 25.48
CA THR A 61 -21.54 -17.71 25.36
C THR A 61 -20.04 -17.78 25.14
N LYS A 62 -19.31 -18.27 26.15
CA LYS A 62 -17.94 -18.75 26.02
C LYS A 62 -17.95 -19.95 25.06
N ARG A 63 -17.09 -19.95 24.04
CA ARG A 63 -16.61 -21.18 23.42
C ARG A 63 -15.11 -21.14 23.25
N ASN A 64 -14.53 -22.26 23.63
CA ASN A 64 -13.10 -22.55 23.69
C ASN A 64 -12.43 -22.46 22.31
N THR A 65 -11.17 -22.07 22.41
CA THR A 65 -10.05 -22.21 21.49
C THR A 65 -10.01 -23.53 20.71
N MET A 66 -9.77 -23.41 19.40
CA MET A 66 -8.96 -24.36 18.63
C MET A 66 -7.81 -23.55 18.04
N SER A 67 -6.61 -23.81 18.56
CA SER A 67 -5.36 -23.26 18.05
C SER A 67 -5.12 -23.82 16.65
N ILE A 68 -5.25 -22.95 15.65
CA ILE A 68 -4.69 -23.18 14.32
C ILE A 68 -3.55 -22.18 14.21
N ASN A 69 -2.34 -22.69 13.97
CA ASN A 69 -1.15 -21.91 13.67
C ASN A 69 -1.46 -20.82 12.64
N GLY A 70 -1.71 -19.61 13.11
CA GLY A 70 -2.01 -18.46 12.27
C GLY A 70 -0.70 -17.81 11.86
N GLN A 71 -0.20 -18.14 10.68
CA GLN A 71 0.59 -17.16 9.95
C GLN A 71 -0.37 -16.02 9.53
N PRO A 72 -0.04 -14.75 9.81
CA PRO A 72 -0.88 -13.63 9.41
C PRO A 72 -0.94 -13.54 7.88
N PRO A 73 -2.08 -13.12 7.30
CA PRO A 73 -2.28 -13.12 5.86
C PRO A 73 -1.27 -12.20 5.18
N THR A 74 -0.48 -12.78 4.28
CA THR A 74 0.50 -12.05 3.49
C THR A 74 -0.15 -11.31 2.33
N ALA A 75 0.54 -10.29 1.82
CA ALA A 75 0.27 -9.53 0.59
C ALA A 75 -0.11 -10.38 -0.64
N SER A 76 0.21 -11.68 -0.62
CA SER A 76 -0.20 -12.67 -1.61
C SER A 76 -1.71 -12.90 -1.66
N LEU A 77 -2.43 -12.75 -0.54
CA LEU A 77 -3.78 -13.26 -0.42
C LEU A 77 -4.84 -12.37 -1.10
N ALA A 78 -4.69 -11.04 -1.04
CA ALA A 78 -5.61 -10.13 -1.71
C ALA A 78 -5.45 -10.16 -3.24
N LEU A 79 -4.21 -10.30 -3.73
CA LEU A 79 -3.91 -10.47 -5.15
C LEU A 79 -4.35 -11.86 -5.64
N TRP A 80 -4.09 -12.91 -4.86
CA TRP A 80 -4.61 -14.25 -5.12
C TRP A 80 -6.14 -14.29 -5.10
N ALA A 81 -6.78 -13.56 -4.19
CA ALA A 81 -8.24 -13.48 -4.11
C ALA A 81 -8.86 -12.74 -5.30
N GLU A 82 -8.23 -11.66 -5.79
CA GLU A 82 -8.64 -11.02 -7.05
C GLU A 82 -8.49 -11.98 -8.25
N ASP A 83 -7.37 -12.71 -8.33
CA ASP A 83 -7.11 -13.70 -9.38
C ASP A 83 -8.03 -14.94 -9.30
N ASN A 84 -8.65 -15.20 -8.15
CA ASN A 84 -9.52 -16.36 -7.90
C ASN A 84 -10.99 -15.98 -7.60
N GLU A 85 -11.40 -14.73 -7.90
CA GLU A 85 -12.77 -14.23 -7.72
C GLU A 85 -13.34 -14.34 -6.28
N ILE A 86 -12.47 -14.31 -5.27
CA ILE A 86 -12.87 -14.40 -3.86
C ILE A 86 -13.29 -13.03 -3.36
N SER A 87 -14.49 -12.92 -2.79
CA SER A 87 -15.03 -11.63 -2.37
C SER A 87 -14.29 -11.06 -1.16
N ALA A 88 -14.18 -9.74 -1.08
CA ALA A 88 -13.62 -9.04 0.08
C ALA A 88 -14.34 -9.41 1.40
N LYS A 89 -15.61 -9.80 1.32
CA LYS A 89 -16.41 -10.27 2.46
C LYS A 89 -15.96 -11.65 2.95
N ASP A 90 -15.58 -12.54 2.04
CA ASP A 90 -15.10 -13.89 2.36
C ASP A 90 -13.65 -13.85 2.86
N LEU A 91 -12.84 -12.93 2.33
CA LEU A 91 -11.51 -12.60 2.87
C LEU A 91 -11.58 -12.07 4.31
N ALA A 92 -12.47 -11.11 4.58
CA ALA A 92 -12.67 -10.56 5.92
C ALA A 92 -13.25 -11.59 6.90
N ALA A 93 -14.11 -12.51 6.41
CA ALA A 93 -14.64 -13.60 7.22
C ALA A 93 -13.58 -14.67 7.56
N ALA A 94 -12.59 -14.88 6.68
CA ALA A 94 -11.53 -15.86 6.88
C ALA A 94 -10.34 -15.34 7.71
N TYR A 95 -10.04 -14.04 7.63
CA TYR A 95 -8.84 -13.44 8.23
C TYR A 95 -9.09 -12.26 9.18
N GLY A 96 -10.35 -11.93 9.48
CA GLY A 96 -10.72 -10.82 10.34
C GLY A 96 -10.78 -9.46 9.61
N ASP A 97 -11.22 -8.45 10.36
CA ASP A 97 -11.67 -7.09 9.97
C ASP A 97 -10.57 -6.17 9.37
N GLY A 98 -9.56 -6.72 8.67
CA GLY A 98 -8.37 -6.04 8.16
C GLY A 98 -8.60 -5.06 6.99
N VAL A 99 -9.84 -4.66 6.71
CA VAL A 99 -10.18 -3.64 5.72
C VAL A 99 -11.16 -2.65 6.34
N LYS A 100 -10.64 -1.55 6.91
CA LYS A 100 -11.46 -0.38 7.25
C LYS A 100 -11.19 0.70 6.21
N ASN A 101 -12.24 1.19 5.54
CA ASN A 101 -12.18 2.26 4.53
C ASN A 101 -11.22 2.02 3.35
N GLY A 102 -10.99 0.77 2.94
CA GLY A 102 -10.11 0.44 1.81
C GLY A 102 -8.60 0.57 2.08
N ILE A 103 -8.21 0.88 3.33
CA ILE A 103 -6.83 0.82 3.79
C ILE A 103 -6.62 -0.50 4.52
N MET A 104 -5.61 -1.25 4.08
CA MET A 104 -5.12 -2.42 4.82
C MET A 104 -4.37 -1.90 6.04
N TYR A 105 -4.97 -2.06 7.22
CA TYR A 105 -4.23 -1.95 8.48
C TYR A 105 -3.37 -3.20 8.62
N GLY A 106 -2.22 -3.09 9.31
CA GLY A 106 -1.53 -4.28 9.78
C GLY A 106 -2.49 -5.16 10.60
N ALA A 107 -2.17 -6.45 10.75
CA ALA A 107 -2.95 -7.33 11.63
C ALA A 107 -3.02 -6.79 13.08
N GLU A 108 -2.02 -5.99 13.47
CA GLU A 108 -1.88 -5.35 14.78
C GLU A 108 -2.10 -3.83 14.69
N GLU A 109 -2.56 -3.23 15.80
CA GLU A 109 -2.77 -1.78 15.90
C GLU A 109 -1.44 -1.00 15.86
N ASP A 110 -1.46 0.17 15.22
CA ASP A 110 -0.29 1.06 15.14
C ASP A 110 0.07 1.61 16.51
N LYS A 111 1.34 1.48 16.88
CA LYS A 111 1.87 2.04 18.12
C LYS A 111 2.64 3.31 17.82
N VAL A 112 2.05 4.43 18.20
CA VAL A 112 2.63 5.75 17.97
C VAL A 112 3.96 5.89 18.72
N ASN A 113 4.99 6.34 18.02
CA ASN A 113 6.34 6.59 18.56
C ASN A 113 7.03 5.33 19.14
N GLU A 114 6.62 4.13 18.71
CA GLU A 114 7.19 2.86 19.20
C GLU A 114 8.70 2.75 18.97
N GLY A 115 9.25 3.39 17.94
CA GLY A 115 10.58 3.12 17.45
C GLY A 115 10.55 1.90 16.54
N LEU A 116 11.58 1.04 16.62
CA LEU A 116 11.64 -0.20 15.86
C LEU A 116 10.72 -1.25 16.47
N ALA A 117 9.81 -1.82 15.67
CA ALA A 117 8.94 -2.90 16.10
C ALA A 117 9.74 -4.21 16.25
N GLU A 118 9.52 -4.94 17.35
CA GLU A 118 10.29 -6.15 17.68
C GLU A 118 9.88 -7.38 16.85
N ASP A 119 8.58 -7.51 16.56
CA ASP A 119 7.98 -8.72 15.95
C ASP A 119 7.56 -8.52 14.48
N VAL A 120 8.25 -7.65 13.75
CA VAL A 120 7.88 -7.31 12.37
C VAL A 120 9.04 -7.59 11.40
N GLU A 121 8.77 -8.44 10.41
CA GLU A 121 9.70 -8.64 9.30
C GLU A 121 9.78 -7.38 8.42
N ILE A 122 10.99 -6.83 8.27
CA ILE A 122 11.28 -5.67 7.43
C ILE A 122 11.06 -6.00 5.95
N GLY A 123 11.59 -7.15 5.52
CA GLY A 123 11.54 -7.60 4.13
C GLY A 123 12.41 -6.77 3.17
N GLN A 124 12.32 -7.08 1.88
CA GLN A 124 13.12 -6.42 0.84
C GLN A 124 12.62 -5.01 0.49
N TYR A 125 11.31 -4.77 0.58
CA TYR A 125 10.69 -3.51 0.17
C TYR A 125 10.12 -2.82 1.39
N VAL A 126 10.49 -1.55 1.55
CA VAL A 126 10.02 -0.70 2.64
C VAL A 126 9.46 0.60 2.06
N ALA A 127 8.39 1.12 2.64
CA ALA A 127 7.92 2.48 2.34
C ALA A 127 8.15 3.40 3.52
N MET A 128 8.54 4.63 3.24
CA MET A 128 8.84 5.64 4.24
C MET A 128 8.13 6.95 3.91
N ASP A 129 7.71 7.64 4.95
CA ASP A 129 7.20 9.01 4.89
C ASP A 129 7.63 9.79 6.14
N CYS A 130 7.94 11.07 5.97
CA CYS A 130 8.37 11.97 7.04
C CYS A 130 7.41 13.15 7.19
N GLU A 131 7.18 13.55 8.44
CA GLU A 131 6.56 14.82 8.76
C GLU A 131 7.63 15.84 9.13
N MET A 132 7.45 17.07 8.66
CA MET A 132 8.41 18.16 8.86
C MET A 132 7.80 19.36 9.57
N VAL A 133 8.65 20.08 10.30
CA VAL A 133 8.35 21.36 10.94
C VAL A 133 9.24 22.47 10.37
N GLY A 134 8.80 23.71 10.51
CA GLY A 134 9.51 24.91 10.05
C GLY A 134 10.53 25.43 11.06
N VAL A 135 11.72 25.77 10.57
CA VAL A 135 12.82 26.41 11.32
C VAL A 135 13.42 27.56 10.50
N GLY A 136 14.26 28.38 11.15
CA GLY A 136 15.05 29.41 10.46
C GLY A 136 14.34 30.73 10.20
N GLY A 137 13.15 30.95 10.77
CA GLY A 137 12.44 32.23 10.66
C GLY A 137 12.05 32.56 9.21
N GLU A 138 12.67 33.58 8.63
CA GLU A 138 12.36 34.07 7.27
C GLU A 138 12.72 33.07 6.15
N GLU A 139 13.63 32.14 6.39
CA GLU A 139 14.07 31.17 5.37
C GLU A 139 13.11 29.96 5.19
N ASP A 140 12.05 29.86 6.01
CA ASP A 140 11.03 28.78 6.02
C ASP A 140 11.57 27.37 5.71
N ARG A 141 12.67 27.00 6.37
CA ARG A 141 13.31 25.70 6.14
C ARG A 141 12.54 24.59 6.84
N SER A 142 12.46 23.43 6.19
CA SER A 142 11.79 22.25 6.75
C SER A 142 12.81 21.31 7.37
N VAL A 143 12.57 20.83 8.59
CA VAL A 143 13.36 19.81 9.27
C VAL A 143 12.49 18.67 9.77
N LEU A 144 13.10 17.49 9.92
CA LEU A 144 12.43 16.27 10.36
C LEU A 144 11.81 16.42 11.75
N ALA A 145 10.57 15.93 11.91
CA ALA A 145 9.87 15.91 13.19
C ALA A 145 9.15 14.58 13.47
N ARG A 146 8.84 13.79 12.44
CA ARG A 146 8.39 12.39 12.57
C ARG A 146 8.82 11.60 11.35
N VAL A 147 9.12 10.31 11.52
CA VAL A 147 9.34 9.38 10.42
C VAL A 147 8.60 8.08 10.70
N SER A 148 7.94 7.55 9.67
CA SER A 148 7.29 6.24 9.70
C SER A 148 7.80 5.37 8.56
N ILE A 149 8.02 4.09 8.84
CA ILE A 149 8.43 3.07 7.86
C ILE A 149 7.51 1.86 7.98
N VAL A 150 7.02 1.36 6.84
CA VAL A 150 6.21 0.14 6.75
C VAL A 150 6.83 -0.87 5.80
N ASN A 151 6.61 -2.15 6.06
CA ASN A 151 7.08 -3.22 5.18
C ASN A 151 6.19 -3.33 3.92
N TYR A 152 6.55 -4.26 3.03
CA TYR A 152 5.78 -4.55 1.81
C TYR A 152 4.29 -4.82 2.10
N ASN A 153 3.97 -5.42 3.24
CA ASN A 153 2.61 -5.78 3.61
C ASN A 153 1.83 -4.61 4.23
N GLY A 154 2.52 -3.51 4.57
CA GLY A 154 1.95 -2.35 5.25
C GLY A 154 2.02 -2.44 6.79
N ALA A 155 2.71 -3.44 7.34
CA ALA A 155 2.95 -3.51 8.79
C ALA A 155 3.97 -2.43 9.19
N GLN A 156 3.73 -1.77 10.32
CA GLN A 156 4.64 -0.74 10.86
C GLN A 156 5.96 -1.39 11.28
N ILE A 157 7.06 -1.00 10.64
CA ILE A 157 8.42 -1.37 11.04
C ILE A 157 8.96 -0.37 12.05
N TYR A 158 8.73 0.92 11.77
CA TYR A 158 9.28 2.00 12.56
C TYR A 158 8.32 3.19 12.61
N ASP A 159 8.14 3.79 13.79
CA ASP A 159 7.49 5.10 13.94
C ASP A 159 8.16 5.86 15.08
N SER A 160 8.64 7.08 14.81
CA SER A 160 9.23 7.91 15.86
C SER A 160 8.99 9.39 15.60
N PHE A 161 8.60 10.12 16.65
CA PHE A 161 8.83 11.54 16.74
C PHE A 161 10.33 11.81 16.90
N VAL A 162 10.77 12.91 16.30
CA VAL A 162 12.18 13.29 16.24
C VAL A 162 12.34 14.68 16.84
N ARG A 163 13.29 14.84 17.75
CA ARG A 163 13.63 16.15 18.30
C ARG A 163 14.40 16.96 17.25
N PRO A 164 13.87 18.09 16.76
CA PRO A 164 14.60 18.94 15.82
C PRO A 164 15.86 19.50 16.48
N LYS A 165 16.95 19.60 15.70
CA LYS A 165 18.23 20.18 16.17
C LYS A 165 18.18 21.71 16.30
N GLU A 166 17.29 22.33 15.55
CA GLU A 166 17.12 23.77 15.47
C GLU A 166 15.83 24.19 16.17
N PHE A 167 15.75 25.48 16.56
CA PHE A 167 14.55 26.02 17.18
C PHE A 167 13.38 26.04 16.18
N VAL A 168 12.28 25.39 16.55
CA VAL A 168 11.06 25.31 15.72
C VAL A 168 10.31 26.63 15.78
N THR A 169 10.17 27.27 14.63
CA THR A 169 9.41 28.53 14.47
C THR A 169 7.97 28.28 14.05
N ASP A 170 7.71 27.19 13.31
CA ASP A 170 6.36 26.77 12.94
C ASP A 170 6.22 25.25 13.00
N TRP A 171 5.31 24.75 13.85
CA TRP A 171 5.05 23.32 13.97
C TRP A 171 4.27 22.74 12.81
N ARG A 172 3.58 23.58 12.03
CA ARG A 172 2.73 23.16 10.91
C ARG A 172 1.72 22.09 11.32
N THR A 173 1.28 22.06 12.59
CA THR A 173 0.53 20.96 13.20
C THR A 173 -0.75 20.58 12.44
N LYS A 174 -1.39 21.56 11.78
CA LYS A 174 -2.57 21.31 10.93
C LYS A 174 -2.27 20.40 9.74
N VAL A 175 -1.03 20.37 9.29
CA VAL A 175 -0.52 19.54 8.19
C VAL A 175 0.27 18.37 8.77
N SER A 176 1.32 18.61 9.56
CA SER A 176 2.25 17.57 10.03
C SER A 176 1.70 16.64 11.11
N GLY A 177 0.64 17.05 11.82
CA GLY A 177 0.17 16.37 13.03
C GLY A 177 1.15 16.42 14.21
N VAL A 178 2.33 17.04 14.05
CA VAL A 178 3.34 17.18 15.10
C VAL A 178 3.12 18.47 15.88
N SER A 179 3.31 18.40 17.20
CA SER A 179 3.14 19.52 18.12
C SER A 179 4.24 19.54 19.19
N PRO A 180 4.42 20.65 19.94
CA PRO A 180 5.35 20.70 21.06
C PRO A 180 5.13 19.59 22.09
N LYS A 181 3.88 19.10 22.22
CA LYS A 181 3.51 18.05 23.19
C LYS A 181 4.15 16.70 22.88
N ASN A 182 4.62 16.48 21.65
CA ASN A 182 5.29 15.24 21.24
C ASN A 182 6.79 15.23 21.62
N MET A 183 7.38 16.40 21.89
CA MET A 183 8.83 16.54 22.10
C MET A 183 9.38 15.88 23.39
N PRO A 184 8.65 15.81 24.52
CA PRO A 184 9.13 15.11 25.71
C PRO A 184 9.44 13.63 25.48
N THR A 185 8.73 12.98 24.56
CA THR A 185 8.91 11.56 24.22
C THR A 185 9.64 11.35 22.89
N ALA A 186 10.01 12.42 22.18
CA ALA A 186 10.73 12.35 20.92
C ALA A 186 12.17 11.88 21.13
N ARG A 187 12.65 11.03 20.21
CA ARG A 187 14.04 10.55 20.17
C ARG A 187 14.97 11.62 19.61
N SER A 188 16.27 11.47 19.85
CA SER A 188 17.26 12.35 19.23
C SER A 188 17.27 12.15 17.70
N PHE A 189 17.68 13.17 16.97
CA PHE A 189 17.82 13.06 15.51
C PHE A 189 18.82 11.96 15.14
N GLU A 190 19.94 11.88 15.87
CA GLU A 190 21.01 10.92 15.66
C GLU A 190 20.53 9.48 15.79
N ASP A 191 19.78 9.17 16.86
CA ASP A 191 19.27 7.81 17.10
C ASP A 191 18.28 7.39 16.01
N VAL A 192 17.40 8.31 15.61
CA VAL A 192 16.42 8.06 14.55
C VAL A 192 17.12 7.91 13.20
N GLN A 193 18.06 8.79 12.87
CA GLN A 193 18.82 8.72 11.63
C GLN A 193 19.58 7.39 11.52
N ALA A 194 20.25 6.96 12.58
CA ALA A 194 20.95 5.67 12.62
C ALA A 194 20.00 4.49 12.45
N SER A 195 18.86 4.50 13.15
CA SER A 195 17.83 3.44 13.05
C SER A 195 17.26 3.35 11.63
N VAL A 196 16.88 4.49 11.05
CA VAL A 196 16.35 4.55 9.68
C VAL A 196 17.42 4.11 8.69
N ALA A 197 18.66 4.56 8.81
CA ALA A 197 19.74 4.15 7.91
C ALA A 197 19.98 2.63 7.92
N GLU A 198 19.91 1.99 9.10
CA GLU A 198 20.04 0.53 9.21
C GLU A 198 18.85 -0.19 8.59
N ILE A 199 17.61 0.26 8.83
CA ILE A 199 16.41 -0.32 8.20
C ILE A 199 16.47 -0.22 6.67
N LEU A 200 16.94 0.91 6.14
CA LEU A 200 17.00 1.15 4.70
C LEU A 200 18.14 0.40 4.01
N LYS A 201 19.11 -0.12 4.76
CA LYS A 201 20.28 -0.82 4.22
C LYS A 201 19.83 -2.06 3.45
N ASP A 202 20.34 -2.19 2.22
CA ASP A 202 20.02 -3.28 1.28
C ASP A 202 18.53 -3.48 0.96
N SER A 203 17.66 -2.53 1.35
CA SER A 203 16.24 -2.50 1.01
C SER A 203 15.99 -1.75 -0.29
N VAL A 204 14.83 -2.00 -0.90
CA VAL A 204 14.26 -1.16 -1.95
C VAL A 204 13.31 -0.17 -1.29
N LEU A 205 13.70 1.11 -1.29
CA LEU A 205 12.93 2.20 -0.72
C LEU A 205 11.82 2.67 -1.67
N VAL A 206 10.58 2.52 -1.24
CA VAL A 206 9.38 3.04 -1.89
C VAL A 206 8.99 4.36 -1.21
N GLY A 207 8.62 5.37 -1.99
CA GLY A 207 8.25 6.67 -1.43
C GLY A 207 7.39 7.50 -2.36
N HIS A 208 6.93 8.66 -1.90
CA HIS A 208 6.22 9.64 -2.72
C HIS A 208 6.92 11.00 -2.62
N ALA A 209 7.63 11.40 -3.67
CA ALA A 209 8.54 12.56 -3.64
C ALA A 209 9.67 12.40 -2.59
N ILE A 210 10.15 11.16 -2.45
CA ILE A 210 11.06 10.66 -1.40
C ILE A 210 12.37 11.44 -1.22
N LYS A 211 12.74 12.28 -2.19
CA LYS A 211 13.91 13.16 -2.07
C LYS A 211 13.76 14.09 -0.87
N ASN A 212 12.56 14.61 -0.63
CA ASN A 212 12.31 15.55 0.46
C ASN A 212 12.59 14.90 1.82
N ASP A 213 12.12 13.67 2.00
CA ASP A 213 12.33 12.85 3.21
C ASP A 213 13.82 12.54 3.43
N LEU A 214 14.50 12.07 2.38
CA LEU A 214 15.93 11.75 2.44
C LEU A 214 16.78 12.99 2.74
N ASP A 215 16.43 14.16 2.20
CA ASP A 215 17.12 15.41 2.46
C ASP A 215 17.00 15.82 3.94
N VAL A 216 15.79 15.77 4.54
CA VAL A 216 15.60 16.15 5.96
C VAL A 216 16.16 15.12 6.93
N LEU A 217 16.23 13.85 6.53
CA LEU A 217 16.95 12.79 7.26
C LEU A 217 18.47 12.88 7.08
N MET A 218 18.96 13.68 6.13
CA MET A 218 20.38 13.78 5.76
C MET A 218 21.01 12.41 5.44
N ILE A 219 20.25 11.53 4.78
CA ILE A 219 20.72 10.20 4.36
C ILE A 219 20.59 10.02 2.84
N GLY A 220 21.50 9.24 2.26
CA GLY A 220 21.44 8.85 0.86
C GLY A 220 20.91 7.43 0.70
N HIS A 221 20.24 7.15 -0.43
CA HIS A 221 19.87 5.79 -0.82
C HIS A 221 20.21 5.56 -2.31
N PRO A 222 20.69 4.37 -2.72
CA PRO A 222 21.07 4.13 -4.11
C PRO A 222 19.89 4.37 -5.07
N LYS A 223 20.11 5.15 -6.13
CA LYS A 223 19.03 5.51 -7.08
C LYS A 223 18.37 4.30 -7.76
N LYS A 224 19.10 3.18 -7.88
CA LYS A 224 18.62 1.89 -8.40
C LYS A 224 17.67 1.17 -7.42
N ASP A 225 17.75 1.50 -6.14
CA ASP A 225 16.97 0.85 -5.09
C ASP A 225 15.81 1.77 -4.63
N ILE A 226 15.57 2.90 -5.34
CA ILE A 226 14.42 3.77 -5.11
C ILE A 226 13.26 3.44 -6.07
N ARG A 227 12.04 3.41 -5.54
CA ARG A 227 10.77 3.38 -6.26
C ARG A 227 9.89 4.56 -5.82
N ASP A 228 10.04 5.69 -6.50
CA ASP A 228 9.30 6.92 -6.19
C ASP A 228 7.99 6.98 -6.99
N THR A 229 6.87 6.84 -6.28
CA THR A 229 5.52 6.83 -6.87
C THR A 229 5.15 8.16 -7.51
N SER A 230 5.69 9.30 -7.03
CA SER A 230 5.43 10.62 -7.64
C SER A 230 6.02 10.73 -9.06
N ARG A 231 7.03 9.92 -9.36
CA ARG A 231 7.77 9.95 -10.63
C ARG A 231 7.28 8.95 -11.66
N PHE A 232 6.40 8.04 -11.26
CA PHE A 232 5.89 6.98 -12.13
C PHE A 232 5.09 7.57 -13.29
N ILE A 233 5.49 7.23 -14.52
CA ILE A 233 4.88 7.83 -15.73
C ILE A 233 3.39 7.47 -15.82
N GLY A 234 3.01 6.26 -15.41
CA GLY A 234 1.64 5.78 -15.42
C GLY A 234 0.67 6.59 -14.56
N PHE A 235 1.18 7.38 -13.60
CA PHE A 235 0.38 8.22 -12.73
C PHE A 235 0.17 9.65 -13.23
N ARG A 236 0.93 10.11 -14.24
CA ARG A 236 0.76 11.46 -14.81
C ARG A 236 -0.64 11.72 -15.38
N LYS A 237 -1.33 10.68 -15.82
CA LYS A 237 -2.73 10.77 -16.32
C LYS A 237 -3.70 11.31 -15.27
N TYR A 238 -3.42 11.10 -13.98
CA TYR A 238 -4.28 11.59 -12.89
C TYR A 238 -4.05 13.07 -12.57
N ALA A 239 -3.01 13.72 -13.09
CA ALA A 239 -2.71 15.14 -12.84
C ALA A 239 -2.46 15.94 -14.12
N SER A 240 -3.17 15.60 -15.20
CA SER A 240 -3.10 16.32 -16.48
C SER A 240 -1.65 16.45 -16.99
N GLY A 241 -0.87 15.38 -16.86
CA GLY A 241 0.53 15.34 -17.27
C GLY A 241 1.54 15.82 -16.21
N ARG A 242 1.09 16.48 -15.14
CA ARG A 242 1.93 16.91 -14.00
C ARG A 242 2.15 15.77 -13.01
N THR A 243 2.99 16.01 -12.00
CA THR A 243 3.15 15.12 -10.84
C THR A 243 1.87 15.16 -9.99
N PRO A 244 1.17 14.03 -9.81
CA PRO A 244 0.01 13.95 -8.93
C PRO A 244 0.44 13.92 -7.45
N SER A 245 -0.41 14.45 -6.57
CA SER A 245 -0.23 14.29 -5.12
C SER A 245 -0.61 12.89 -4.66
N LEU A 246 -0.03 12.44 -3.54
CA LEU A 246 -0.38 11.16 -2.92
C LEU A 246 -1.87 11.06 -2.63
N LYS A 247 -2.48 12.11 -2.05
CA LYS A 247 -3.93 12.18 -1.80
C LYS A 247 -4.76 11.93 -3.06
N LYS A 248 -4.37 12.52 -4.19
CA LYS A 248 -5.09 12.33 -5.46
C LYS A 248 -4.94 10.89 -5.95
N LEU A 249 -3.74 10.31 -5.86
CA LEU A 249 -3.53 8.91 -6.23
C LEU A 249 -4.27 7.94 -5.32
N ALA A 250 -4.25 8.14 -4.01
CA ALA A 250 -5.00 7.33 -3.06
C ALA A 250 -6.50 7.34 -3.42
N SER A 251 -7.06 8.51 -3.71
CA SER A 251 -8.47 8.64 -4.09
C SER A 251 -8.79 7.98 -5.44
N GLU A 252 -8.04 8.30 -6.49
CA GLU A 252 -8.36 7.88 -7.87
C GLU A 252 -7.94 6.45 -8.20
N VAL A 253 -6.91 5.94 -7.53
CA VAL A 253 -6.29 4.64 -7.83
C VAL A 253 -6.64 3.59 -6.79
N LEU A 254 -6.65 3.96 -5.52
CA LEU A 254 -6.97 3.03 -4.42
C LEU A 254 -8.43 3.14 -3.97
N GLY A 255 -9.14 4.23 -4.32
CA GLY A 255 -10.50 4.48 -3.83
C GLY A 255 -10.56 4.92 -2.37
N VAL A 256 -9.45 5.44 -1.83
CA VAL A 256 -9.26 5.76 -0.41
C VAL A 256 -9.09 7.26 -0.22
N GLN A 257 -9.75 7.82 0.80
CA GLN A 257 -9.51 9.19 1.24
C GLN A 257 -8.51 9.22 2.39
N ILE A 258 -7.34 9.81 2.15
CA ILE A 258 -6.30 10.07 3.15
C ILE A 258 -6.16 11.57 3.39
N GLN A 259 -5.45 11.98 4.45
CA GLN A 259 -5.16 13.40 4.73
C GLN A 259 -6.45 14.25 4.81
N SER A 260 -7.46 13.73 5.51
CA SER A 260 -8.73 14.44 5.76
C SER A 260 -8.61 15.49 6.88
N GLY A 261 -7.57 15.37 7.71
CA GLY A 261 -7.13 16.36 8.69
C GLY A 261 -5.61 16.54 8.62
N ALA A 262 -4.95 16.52 9.78
CA ALA A 262 -3.50 16.39 9.82
C ALA A 262 -3.05 15.09 9.14
N HIS A 263 -1.87 15.12 8.54
CA HIS A 263 -1.26 13.97 7.89
C HIS A 263 -0.83 12.95 8.93
N SER A 264 -0.77 11.70 8.48
CA SER A 264 -0.24 10.58 9.25
C SER A 264 0.80 9.90 8.37
N SER A 265 2.07 10.13 8.66
CA SER A 265 3.17 9.44 7.96
C SER A 265 3.01 7.92 7.85
N VAL A 266 2.39 7.24 8.83
CA VAL A 266 2.09 5.79 8.71
C VAL A 266 1.04 5.52 7.62
N GLU A 267 -0.03 6.32 7.57
CA GLU A 267 -1.08 6.21 6.53
C GLU A 267 -0.50 6.50 5.14
N ASP A 268 0.33 7.53 5.03
CA ASP A 268 0.93 7.99 3.77
C ASP A 268 1.97 6.98 3.25
N ALA A 269 2.81 6.40 4.14
CA ALA A 269 3.73 5.32 3.79
C ALA A 269 2.98 4.06 3.30
N ARG A 270 1.85 3.70 3.93
CA ARG A 270 0.99 2.59 3.48
C ARG A 270 0.35 2.85 2.13
N ALA A 271 -0.25 4.02 1.94
CA ALA A 271 -0.86 4.41 0.67
C ALA A 271 0.18 4.33 -0.47
N THR A 272 1.39 4.81 -0.20
CA THR A 272 2.53 4.74 -1.11
C THR A 272 2.94 3.30 -1.44
N MET A 273 3.06 2.42 -0.44
CA MET A 273 3.37 1.00 -0.65
C MET A 273 2.27 0.30 -1.46
N LEU A 274 1.00 0.58 -1.19
CA LEU A 274 -0.13 0.00 -1.92
C LEU A 274 -0.15 0.43 -3.39
N LEU A 275 0.14 1.71 -3.67
CA LEU A 275 0.29 2.21 -5.04
C LEU A 275 1.43 1.49 -5.78
N PHE A 276 2.58 1.32 -5.13
CA PHE A 276 3.70 0.58 -5.70
C PHE A 276 3.31 -0.88 -5.98
N ARG A 277 2.70 -1.57 -5.01
CA ARG A 277 2.27 -2.96 -5.14
C ARG A 277 1.33 -3.19 -6.30
N ARG A 278 0.31 -2.34 -6.42
CA ARG A 278 -0.69 -2.44 -7.50
C ARG A 278 -0.08 -2.30 -8.90
N PHE A 279 1.01 -1.55 -9.03
CA PHE A 279 1.68 -1.31 -10.31
C PHE A 279 3.11 -1.86 -10.34
N LYS A 280 3.44 -2.84 -9.50
CA LYS A 280 4.82 -3.29 -9.28
C LYS A 280 5.49 -3.71 -10.58
N GLN A 281 4.77 -4.47 -11.41
CA GLN A 281 5.28 -4.93 -12.71
C GLN A 281 5.65 -3.74 -13.62
N GLN A 282 4.80 -2.72 -13.69
CA GLN A 282 5.07 -1.53 -14.50
C GLN A 282 6.22 -0.69 -13.92
N PHE A 283 6.30 -0.56 -12.59
CA PHE A 283 7.43 0.08 -11.91
C PHE A 283 8.75 -0.64 -12.23
N ASP A 284 8.77 -1.97 -12.13
CA ASP A 284 9.98 -2.76 -12.38
C ASP A 284 10.41 -2.70 -13.85
N LEU A 285 9.46 -2.68 -14.80
CA LEU A 285 9.75 -2.48 -16.22
C LEU A 285 10.32 -1.09 -16.53
N GLU A 286 9.72 -0.03 -15.97
CA GLU A 286 10.25 1.34 -16.13
C GLU A 286 11.64 1.46 -15.50
N HIS A 287 11.81 0.86 -14.33
CA HIS A 287 13.06 0.89 -13.59
C HIS A 287 14.17 0.14 -14.32
N ALA A 288 13.90 -1.06 -14.84
CA ALA A 288 14.86 -1.87 -15.60
C ALA A 288 15.36 -1.15 -16.86
N LYS A 289 14.51 -0.36 -17.53
CA LYS A 289 14.92 0.48 -18.66
C LYS A 289 15.89 1.58 -18.25
N ARG A 290 15.71 2.16 -17.07
CA ARG A 290 16.53 3.26 -16.55
C ARG A 290 17.85 2.78 -15.96
N PHE A 291 17.84 1.61 -15.32
CA PHE A 291 18.99 1.00 -14.66
C PHE A 291 19.18 -0.42 -15.19
N PRO A 292 19.70 -0.57 -16.42
CA PRO A 292 19.95 -1.88 -16.98
C PRO A 292 20.97 -2.64 -16.13
N GLN A 293 20.65 -3.88 -15.79
CA GLN A 293 21.58 -4.80 -15.14
C GLN A 293 22.77 -5.01 -16.09
N ARG A 294 23.95 -4.50 -15.72
CA ARG A 294 25.19 -4.87 -16.40
C ARG A 294 25.49 -6.30 -16.01
N VAL A 295 25.19 -7.25 -16.90
CA VAL A 295 25.68 -8.61 -16.77
C VAL A 295 27.21 -8.52 -16.80
N ARG A 296 27.86 -8.74 -15.66
CA ARG A 296 29.30 -8.99 -15.65
C ARG A 296 29.49 -10.33 -16.34
N VAL A 297 29.98 -10.29 -17.58
CA VAL A 297 30.55 -11.48 -18.21
C VAL A 297 31.84 -11.77 -17.45
N GLU A 298 31.79 -12.72 -16.52
CA GLU A 298 33.00 -13.31 -15.95
C GLU A 298 33.72 -14.04 -17.08
N GLY A 299 34.77 -13.41 -17.61
CA GLY A 299 35.64 -14.03 -18.61
C GLY A 299 36.12 -13.10 -19.71
N SER A 300 37.10 -12.26 -19.41
CA SER A 300 38.19 -11.99 -20.37
C SER A 300 39.41 -11.50 -19.62
N VAL A 301 40.36 -12.42 -19.42
CA VAL A 301 41.72 -12.10 -19.00
C VAL A 301 42.35 -11.25 -20.11
N ALA A 302 42.39 -9.94 -19.92
CA ALA A 302 43.16 -9.05 -20.77
C ALA A 302 44.65 -9.30 -20.52
N LYS A 303 45.30 -10.08 -21.41
CA LYS A 303 46.76 -10.15 -21.50
C LYS A 303 47.29 -8.74 -21.78
N SER A 304 47.88 -8.09 -20.78
CA SER A 304 48.64 -6.86 -20.95
C SER A 304 49.97 -7.18 -21.65
N GLY A 305 49.99 -6.96 -22.97
CA GLY A 305 51.22 -6.99 -23.76
C GLY A 305 52.15 -5.85 -23.34
N LYS A 306 53.19 -6.20 -22.60
CA LYS A 306 54.30 -5.31 -22.19
C LYS A 306 55.11 -4.91 -23.43
N LYS A 307 54.85 -3.74 -24.03
CA LYS A 307 55.74 -3.15 -25.04
C LYS A 307 56.81 -2.32 -24.35
N ASN A 308 57.98 -2.94 -24.17
CA ASN A 308 59.25 -2.26 -23.92
C ASN A 308 59.54 -1.31 -25.09
N LYS A 309 59.77 -0.02 -24.83
CA LYS A 309 60.52 0.87 -25.73
C LYS A 309 61.74 1.37 -24.98
N GLY A 310 62.88 0.76 -25.29
CA GLY A 310 64.19 1.22 -24.89
C GLY A 310 64.69 2.36 -25.79
N LYS A 311 65.42 3.27 -25.16
CA LYS A 311 66.52 4.13 -25.64
C LYS A 311 66.75 4.22 -27.15
N LYS A 312 66.69 5.45 -27.66
CA LYS A 312 67.86 6.16 -28.20
C LYS A 312 67.64 7.66 -28.09
#